data_AF-A0A6J4K0V2-F1
#
_entry.id   AF-A0A6J4K0V2-F1
#
_cell.length_a   1.000
_cell.length_b   1.000
_cell.length_c   1.000
_cell.angle_alpha   90.00
_cell.angle_beta   90.00
_cell.angle_gamma   90.00
#
_symmetry.space_group_name_H-M   'P 1'
#
loop_
_entity.id
_entity.type
_entity.pdbx_description
1 polymer ?
#
loop_
_entity_poly.entity_id
_entity_poly.type
_entity_poly.pdbx_seq_one_letter_code
_entity_poly.pdbx_strand_id
1 'polypeptide(L)'
;MLEALSDVVVRRIACIGLGAEEDVAHAHVFENMAALAQTGAFLGSCSLTRQMEAYQAYEAALTYAHGQRAQDPSVINASIVSAVEGNYGNFHLTEKTKNSRLWISPLMPIYWFFDLPAVAARNLFLPELGQSRTFGEAFQAVADCRARFPERPPSRIPLP
;
A
#
# COMPACT_ATOMS: atom_id res chain seq x y z
N MET A 1 13.69 -16.99 -1.85
CA MET A 1 13.36 -15.62 -2.29
C MET A 1 14.21 -14.56 -1.58
N LEU A 2 14.25 -14.50 -0.24
CA LEU A 2 15.12 -13.55 0.48
C LEU A 2 16.63 -13.84 0.30
N GLU A 3 17.00 -15.10 0.13
CA GLU A 3 18.39 -15.50 -0.16
C GLU A 3 18.93 -14.89 -1.47
N ALA A 4 18.07 -14.67 -2.47
CA ALA A 4 18.46 -14.01 -3.73
C ALA A 4 18.80 -12.52 -3.53
N LEU A 5 18.54 -11.97 -2.35
CA LEU A 5 18.89 -10.61 -1.96
C LEU A 5 19.97 -10.61 -0.86
N SER A 6 20.73 -11.71 -0.70
CA SER A 6 21.73 -11.82 0.38
C SER A 6 22.86 -10.79 0.27
N ASP A 7 23.16 -10.41 -0.97
CA ASP A 7 24.22 -9.54 -1.44
C ASP A 7 23.75 -8.06 -1.50
N VAL A 8 22.45 -7.81 -1.32
CA VAL A 8 21.90 -6.46 -1.16
C VAL A 8 21.98 -6.03 0.30
N VAL A 9 22.90 -5.12 0.61
CA VAL A 9 23.19 -4.67 1.98
C VAL A 9 22.00 -3.93 2.60
N VAL A 10 21.36 -3.03 1.85
CA VAL A 10 20.22 -2.22 2.34
C VAL A 10 18.93 -2.75 1.74
N ARG A 11 18.09 -3.36 2.58
CA ARG A 11 16.82 -3.97 2.17
C ARG A 11 15.69 -3.36 2.98
N ARG A 12 15.03 -2.37 2.40
CA ARG A 12 13.93 -1.65 3.03
C ARG A 12 12.70 -1.72 2.14
N ILE A 13 11.53 -1.72 2.75
CA ILE A 13 10.26 -1.58 2.06
C ILE A 13 9.54 -0.35 2.58
N ALA A 14 8.85 0.35 1.68
CA ALA A 14 8.00 1.47 2.01
C ALA A 14 6.58 1.20 1.53
N CYS A 15 5.59 1.54 2.36
CA CYS A 15 4.17 1.49 2.00
C CYS A 15 3.56 2.89 2.11
N ILE A 16 2.61 3.21 1.23
CA ILE A 16 1.90 4.50 1.18
C ILE A 16 0.44 4.26 0.77
N GLY A 17 -0.43 5.25 0.95
CA GLY A 17 -1.84 5.16 0.53
C GLY A 17 -2.75 4.54 1.59
N LEU A 18 -2.35 4.57 2.86
CA LEU A 18 -3.19 4.09 3.95
C LEU A 18 -4.54 4.84 3.95
N GLY A 19 -5.64 4.11 3.76
CA GLY A 19 -6.98 4.70 3.65
C GLY A 19 -7.54 4.80 2.23
N ALA A 20 -6.73 4.52 1.20
CA ALA A 20 -7.19 4.55 -0.19
C ALA A 20 -7.86 3.24 -0.63
N GLU A 21 -7.60 2.15 0.07
CA GLU A 21 -8.24 0.85 -0.16
C GLU A 21 -9.39 0.65 0.84
N GLU A 22 -10.56 0.30 0.34
CA GLU A 22 -11.77 0.13 1.15
C GLU A 22 -11.84 -1.26 1.81
N ASP A 23 -11.23 -2.27 1.19
CA ASP A 23 -11.30 -3.68 1.62
C ASP A 23 -10.24 -4.06 2.68
N VAL A 24 -9.56 -3.06 3.26
CA VAL A 24 -8.51 -3.26 4.27
C VAL A 24 -8.94 -2.70 5.61
N ALA A 25 -9.03 -3.57 6.61
CA ALA A 25 -9.26 -3.15 7.99
C ALA A 25 -8.00 -2.46 8.56
N HIS A 26 -8.03 -1.12 8.71
CA HIS A 26 -6.89 -0.34 9.20
C HIS A 26 -6.38 -0.80 10.58
N ALA A 27 -7.27 -1.27 11.46
CA ALA A 27 -6.86 -1.83 12.75
C ALA A 27 -5.90 -3.02 12.58
N HIS A 28 -6.14 -3.90 11.59
CA HIS A 28 -5.27 -5.04 11.31
C HIS A 28 -3.93 -4.60 10.73
N VAL A 29 -3.92 -3.54 9.92
CA VAL A 29 -2.68 -2.92 9.44
C VAL A 29 -1.86 -2.40 10.62
N PHE A 30 -2.49 -1.68 11.54
CA PHE A 30 -1.81 -1.15 12.73
C PHE A 30 -1.30 -2.24 13.67
N GLU A 31 -2.03 -3.34 13.84
CA GLU A 31 -1.52 -4.51 14.59
C GLU A 31 -0.25 -5.09 13.95
N ASN A 32 -0.23 -5.25 12.62
CA ASN A 32 0.94 -5.75 11.90
C ASN A 32 2.14 -4.79 12.02
N MET A 33 1.89 -3.49 11.89
CA MET A 33 2.92 -2.47 12.06
C MET A 33 3.46 -2.45 13.49
N ALA A 34 2.59 -2.57 14.50
CA ALA A 34 2.99 -2.64 15.91
C ALA A 34 3.85 -3.86 16.18
N ALA A 35 3.50 -5.02 15.61
CA ALA A 35 4.30 -6.24 15.77
C ALA A 35 5.68 -6.12 15.11
N LEU A 36 5.80 -5.44 13.96
CA LEU A 36 7.10 -5.11 13.35
C LEU A 36 7.89 -4.11 14.19
N ALA A 37 7.21 -3.11 14.76
CA ALA A 37 7.85 -2.13 15.63
C ALA A 37 8.43 -2.78 16.91
N GLN A 38 7.73 -3.75 17.50
CA GLN A 38 8.21 -4.49 18.67
C GLN A 38 9.54 -5.22 18.43
N THR A 39 9.81 -5.63 17.19
CA THR A 39 11.07 -6.29 16.81
C THR A 39 12.12 -5.30 16.28
N GLY A 40 11.88 -3.99 16.37
CA GLY A 40 12.76 -2.97 15.80
C GLY A 40 12.74 -2.90 14.28
N ALA A 41 11.79 -3.57 13.62
CA ALA A 41 11.71 -3.61 12.16
C ALA A 41 10.96 -2.42 11.55
N PHE A 42 10.30 -1.58 12.38
CA PHE A 42 9.76 -0.30 11.94
C PHE A 42 10.87 0.75 11.91
N LEU A 43 11.12 1.32 10.73
CA LEU A 43 12.21 2.27 10.49
C LEU A 43 11.76 3.73 10.55
N GLY A 44 10.46 3.98 10.75
CA GLY A 44 9.87 5.31 10.84
C GLY A 44 8.89 5.62 9.71
N SER A 45 8.42 6.87 9.70
CA SER A 45 7.49 7.37 8.69
C SER A 45 7.79 8.83 8.33
N CYS A 46 7.37 9.24 7.13
CA CYS A 46 7.36 10.64 6.71
C CYS A 46 6.19 10.88 5.76
N SER A 47 5.75 12.13 5.61
CA SER A 47 4.65 12.49 4.70
C SER A 47 5.18 13.17 3.46
N LEU A 48 4.62 12.84 2.30
CA LEU A 48 4.83 13.64 1.09
C LEU A 48 4.21 15.02 1.27
N THR A 49 4.91 16.05 0.79
CA THR A 49 4.39 17.41 0.65
C THR A 49 4.62 17.92 -0.77
N ARG A 50 3.81 18.89 -1.18
CA ARG A 50 3.88 19.53 -2.52
C ARG A 50 5.27 20.04 -2.90
N GLN A 51 6.03 20.50 -1.91
CA GLN A 51 7.34 21.12 -2.13
C GLN A 51 8.46 20.10 -2.37
N MET A 52 8.21 18.81 -2.11
CA MET A 52 9.22 17.77 -2.28
C MET A 52 9.38 17.39 -3.75
N GLU A 53 10.62 17.35 -4.23
CA GLU A 53 10.93 16.86 -5.59
C GLU A 53 10.41 15.43 -5.81
N ALA A 54 10.47 14.58 -4.77
CA ALA A 54 9.93 13.22 -4.81
C ALA A 54 8.42 13.20 -5.08
N TYR A 55 7.66 14.14 -4.51
CA TYR A 55 6.23 14.24 -4.79
C TYR A 55 5.96 14.75 -6.21
N GLN A 56 6.70 15.76 -6.66
CA GLN A 56 6.53 16.31 -8.01
C GLN A 56 6.82 15.25 -9.08
N ALA A 57 7.85 14.42 -8.87
CA ALA A 57 8.12 13.27 -9.73
C ALA A 57 7.00 12.23 -9.69
N TYR A 58 6.45 11.95 -8.51
CA TYR A 58 5.31 11.04 -8.33
C TYR A 58 4.07 11.53 -9.08
N GLU A 59 3.70 12.80 -8.92
CA GLU A 59 2.54 13.41 -9.58
C GLU A 59 2.72 13.44 -11.11
N ALA A 60 3.91 13.77 -11.59
CA ALA A 60 4.23 13.75 -13.01
C ALA A 60 4.11 12.33 -13.60
N ALA A 61 4.59 11.31 -12.88
CA ALA A 61 4.46 9.91 -13.30
C ALA A 61 2.99 9.47 -13.36
N LEU A 62 2.17 9.85 -12.37
CA LEU A 62 0.73 9.56 -12.38
C LEU A 62 0.05 10.22 -13.59
N THR A 63 0.32 11.50 -13.80
CA THR A 63 -0.25 12.28 -14.90
C THR A 63 0.11 11.67 -16.25
N TYR A 64 1.37 11.30 -16.43
CA TYR A 64 1.85 10.62 -17.62
C TYR A 64 1.15 9.27 -17.83
N ALA A 65 1.05 8.45 -16.80
CA ALA A 65 0.42 7.13 -16.87
C ALA A 65 -1.08 7.24 -17.19
N HIS A 66 -1.79 8.18 -16.57
CA HIS A 66 -3.22 8.44 -16.86
C HIS A 66 -3.46 8.98 -18.28
N GLY A 67 -2.47 9.66 -18.86
CA GLY A 67 -2.54 10.12 -20.25
C GLY A 67 -2.32 9.02 -21.28
N GLN A 68 -1.88 7.82 -20.89
CA GLN A 68 -1.63 6.72 -21.84
C GLN A 68 -2.93 6.07 -22.31
N ARG A 69 -3.00 5.78 -23.61
CA ARG A 69 -4.15 5.11 -24.21
C ARG A 69 -4.33 3.71 -23.62
N ALA A 70 -5.58 3.33 -23.33
CA ALA A 70 -5.96 2.04 -22.77
C ALA A 70 -5.42 1.76 -21.35
N GLN A 71 -4.85 2.76 -20.67
CA GLN A 71 -4.50 2.62 -19.28
C GLN A 71 -5.74 2.85 -18.40
N ASP A 72 -5.98 1.91 -17.49
CA ASP A 72 -7.00 2.06 -16.45
C ASP A 72 -6.47 2.98 -15.34
N PRO A 73 -7.12 4.13 -15.05
CA PRO A 73 -6.63 5.06 -14.04
C PRO A 73 -6.52 4.42 -12.65
N SER A 74 -5.43 4.72 -11.96
CA SER A 74 -5.15 4.21 -10.61
C SER A 74 -5.90 5.03 -9.57
N VAL A 75 -6.87 4.41 -8.90
CA VAL A 75 -7.64 5.05 -7.81
C VAL A 75 -6.77 5.37 -6.61
N ILE A 76 -5.88 4.44 -6.23
CA ILE A 76 -4.99 4.61 -5.07
C ILE A 76 -4.01 5.77 -5.30
N ASN A 77 -3.30 5.77 -6.43
CA ASN A 77 -2.32 6.82 -6.69
C ASN A 77 -2.98 8.19 -6.88
N ALA A 78 -4.17 8.23 -7.50
CA ALA A 78 -4.99 9.44 -7.57
C ALA A 78 -5.41 9.97 -6.20
N SER A 79 -5.75 9.07 -5.27
CA SER A 79 -6.14 9.44 -3.90
C SER A 79 -4.96 10.02 -3.12
N ILE A 80 -3.76 9.44 -3.29
CA ILE A 80 -2.52 9.97 -2.69
C ILE A 80 -2.23 11.37 -3.22
N VAL A 81 -2.27 11.60 -4.54
CA VAL A 81 -2.08 12.95 -5.11
C VAL A 81 -3.13 13.92 -4.57
N SER A 82 -4.40 13.52 -4.56
CA SER A 82 -5.49 14.36 -4.05
C SER A 82 -5.27 14.77 -2.58
N ALA A 83 -4.77 13.85 -1.75
CA ALA A 83 -4.47 14.11 -0.35
C ALA A 83 -3.26 15.04 -0.15
N VAL A 84 -2.18 14.86 -0.93
CA VAL A 84 -1.04 15.81 -0.90
C VAL A 84 -1.48 17.21 -1.35
N GLU A 85 -2.41 17.28 -2.31
CA GLU A 85 -3.03 18.51 -2.76
C GLU A 85 -3.99 19.14 -1.73
N GLY A 86 -4.16 18.52 -0.56
CA GLY A 86 -4.99 19.05 0.53
C GLY A 86 -6.48 18.81 0.36
N ASN A 87 -6.90 17.95 -0.58
CA ASN A 87 -8.30 17.52 -0.67
C ASN A 87 -8.63 16.56 0.47
N TYR A 88 -9.91 16.52 0.86
CA TYR A 88 -10.43 15.66 1.93
C TYR A 88 -11.83 15.16 1.60
N GLY A 89 -12.17 13.95 2.04
CA GLY A 89 -13.49 13.35 1.86
C GLY A 89 -13.73 12.84 0.44
N ASN A 90 -14.91 13.12 -0.12
CA ASN A 90 -15.35 12.55 -1.39
C ASN A 90 -14.87 13.37 -2.61
N PHE A 91 -13.56 13.43 -2.81
CA PHE A 91 -12.95 14.12 -3.94
C PHE A 91 -12.53 13.14 -5.03
N HIS A 92 -12.91 13.41 -6.29
CA HIS A 92 -12.68 12.54 -7.43
C HIS A 92 -11.73 13.18 -8.44
N LEU A 93 -10.48 12.73 -8.49
CA LEU A 93 -9.52 13.16 -9.51
C LEU A 93 -9.83 12.57 -10.90
N THR A 94 -10.53 11.42 -10.95
CA THR A 94 -10.83 10.70 -12.19
C THR A 94 -12.29 10.29 -12.27
N GLU A 95 -12.83 10.21 -13.49
CA GLU A 95 -14.22 9.78 -13.76
C GLU A 95 -14.54 8.40 -13.20
N LYS A 96 -13.55 7.50 -13.16
CA LYS A 96 -13.67 6.10 -12.70
C LYS A 96 -14.33 5.97 -11.32
N THR A 97 -14.14 6.96 -10.45
CA THR A 97 -14.57 6.89 -9.05
C THR A 97 -15.88 7.61 -8.76
N LYS A 98 -16.49 8.29 -9.75
CA LYS A 98 -17.65 9.18 -9.53
C LYS A 98 -18.91 8.49 -8.99
N ASN A 99 -19.03 7.19 -9.18
CA ASN A 99 -20.18 6.40 -8.72
C ASN A 99 -19.93 5.68 -7.38
N SER A 100 -18.81 5.97 -6.72
CA SER A 100 -18.42 5.45 -5.41
C SER A 100 -18.11 6.61 -4.46
N ARG A 101 -18.07 6.35 -3.14
CA ARG A 101 -17.67 7.37 -2.17
C ARG A 101 -16.20 7.17 -1.78
N LEU A 102 -15.36 8.13 -2.10
CA LEU A 102 -13.97 8.19 -1.64
C LEU A 102 -13.86 8.83 -0.25
N TRP A 103 -12.76 8.49 0.42
CA TRP A 103 -12.41 8.99 1.74
C TRP A 103 -10.99 9.55 1.74
N ILE A 104 -10.74 10.54 0.87
CA ILE A 104 -9.44 11.22 0.80
C ILE A 104 -9.07 11.74 2.19
N SER A 105 -7.89 11.40 2.68
CA SER A 105 -7.46 11.75 4.04
C SER A 105 -5.97 12.06 4.13
N PRO A 106 -5.54 12.86 5.13
CA PRO A 106 -4.13 13.14 5.39
C PRO A 106 -3.28 11.92 5.79
N LEU A 107 -3.87 10.73 5.91
CA LEU A 107 -3.13 9.48 6.15
C LEU A 107 -2.52 8.89 4.86
N MET A 108 -3.14 9.16 3.72
CA MET A 108 -2.73 8.64 2.42
C MET A 108 -1.30 9.03 1.98
N PRO A 109 -0.81 10.28 2.21
CA PRO A 109 0.53 10.67 1.78
C PRO A 109 1.65 10.20 2.73
N ILE A 110 1.33 9.48 3.81
CA ILE A 110 2.32 8.99 4.77
C ILE A 110 2.99 7.73 4.22
N TYR A 111 4.32 7.81 4.04
CA TYR A 111 5.18 6.65 3.87
C TYR A 111 5.48 6.00 5.21
N TRP A 112 5.41 4.68 5.24
CA TRP A 112 5.81 3.85 6.38
C TRP A 112 6.95 2.93 5.94
N PHE A 113 8.09 3.00 6.65
CA PHE A 113 9.30 2.29 6.28
C PHE A 113 9.55 1.11 7.21
N PHE A 114 9.95 -0.02 6.65
CA PHE A 114 10.23 -1.25 7.39
C PHE A 114 11.48 -1.95 6.86
N ASP A 115 12.10 -2.75 7.73
CA ASP A 115 13.09 -3.75 7.33
C ASP A 115 12.41 -4.83 6.45
N LEU A 116 12.86 -4.97 5.21
CA LEU A 116 12.24 -5.87 4.24
C LEU A 116 12.34 -7.34 4.67
N PRO A 117 13.50 -7.87 5.12
CA PRO A 117 13.59 -9.24 5.64
C PRO A 117 12.60 -9.53 6.77
N ALA A 118 12.44 -8.62 7.73
CA ALA A 118 11.49 -8.78 8.83
C ALA A 118 10.03 -8.80 8.35
N VAL A 119 9.65 -7.97 7.39
CA VAL A 119 8.31 -8.00 6.78
C VAL A 119 8.09 -9.33 6.05
N ALA A 120 9.06 -9.74 5.24
CA ALA A 120 8.98 -10.95 4.45
C ALA A 120 8.91 -12.22 5.32
N ALA A 121 9.62 -12.27 6.44
CA ALA A 121 9.54 -13.39 7.39
C ALA A 121 8.13 -13.57 8.00
N ARG A 122 7.29 -12.54 7.98
CA ARG A 122 5.92 -12.55 8.50
C ARG A 122 4.85 -12.68 7.41
N ASN A 123 5.23 -12.66 6.13
CA ASN A 123 4.28 -12.67 5.03
C ASN A 123 3.85 -14.11 4.70
N LEU A 124 2.57 -14.40 4.94
CA LEU A 124 1.98 -15.73 4.77
C LEU A 124 1.87 -16.18 3.30
N PHE A 125 1.91 -15.26 2.35
CA PHE A 125 1.78 -15.55 0.93
C PHE A 125 3.13 -15.85 0.26
N LEU A 126 4.25 -15.37 0.81
CA LEU A 126 5.55 -15.48 0.16
C LEU A 126 6.00 -16.92 -0.14
N PRO A 127 5.78 -17.93 0.74
CA PRO A 127 6.16 -19.30 0.42
C PRO A 127 5.44 -19.85 -0.82
N GLU A 128 4.16 -19.52 -0.98
CA GLU A 128 3.33 -19.96 -2.11
C GLU A 128 3.68 -19.20 -3.39
N LEU A 129 3.86 -17.87 -3.28
CA LEU A 129 4.24 -17.02 -4.40
C LEU A 129 5.60 -17.37 -5.00
N GLY A 130 6.53 -17.88 -4.19
CA GLY A 130 7.88 -18.23 -4.63
C GLY A 130 7.95 -19.30 -5.71
N GLN A 131 6.87 -20.05 -5.93
CA GLN A 131 6.77 -21.08 -6.98
C GLN A 131 6.08 -20.59 -8.25
N SER A 132 5.43 -19.42 -8.20
CA SER A 132 4.72 -18.86 -9.34
C SER A 132 5.67 -18.31 -10.42
N ARG A 133 5.34 -18.55 -11.68
CA ARG A 133 6.06 -18.06 -12.87
C ARG A 133 5.24 -17.08 -13.69
N THR A 134 3.92 -17.09 -13.50
CA THR A 134 3.00 -16.18 -14.18
C THR A 134 2.15 -15.39 -13.20
N PHE A 135 1.61 -14.26 -13.64
CA PHE A 135 0.69 -13.46 -12.83
C PHE A 135 -0.56 -14.27 -12.42
N GLY A 136 -1.08 -15.11 -13.33
CA GLY A 136 -2.22 -15.97 -13.05
C GLY A 136 -1.93 -17.00 -11.95
N GLU A 137 -0.75 -17.63 -11.99
CA GLU A 137 -0.30 -18.54 -10.93
C GLU A 137 -0.13 -17.82 -9.60
N ALA A 138 0.46 -16.63 -9.60
CA ALA A 138 0.63 -15.83 -8.38
C ALA A 138 -0.73 -15.45 -7.77
N PHE A 139 -1.69 -15.03 -8.61
CA PHE A 139 -3.04 -14.70 -8.17
C PHE A 139 -3.75 -15.91 -7.57
N GLN A 140 -3.67 -17.07 -8.23
CA GLN A 140 -4.27 -18.31 -7.73
C GLN A 140 -3.63 -18.76 -6.41
N ALA A 141 -2.31 -18.71 -6.30
CA ALA A 141 -1.58 -19.07 -5.08
C ALA A 141 -2.00 -18.19 -3.88
N VAL A 142 -2.20 -16.88 -4.10
CA VAL A 142 -2.72 -15.99 -3.05
C VAL A 142 -4.17 -16.36 -2.70
N ALA A 143 -5.03 -16.62 -3.68
CA ALA A 143 -6.43 -16.98 -3.45
C ALA A 143 -6.55 -18.29 -2.63
N ASP A 144 -5.82 -19.33 -3.03
CA ASP A 144 -5.79 -20.63 -2.34
C ASP A 144 -5.22 -20.48 -0.92
N CYS A 145 -4.17 -19.68 -0.77
CA CYS A 145 -3.57 -19.40 0.53
C CYS A 145 -4.57 -18.69 1.46
N ARG A 146 -5.28 -17.67 0.97
CA ARG A 146 -6.32 -16.95 1.73
C ARG A 146 -7.43 -17.88 2.18
N ALA A 147 -7.86 -18.83 1.33
CA ALA A 147 -8.94 -19.77 1.66
C ALA A 147 -8.61 -20.71 2.84
N ARG A 148 -7.33 -20.86 3.20
CA ARG A 148 -6.88 -21.67 4.34
C ARG A 148 -6.96 -20.94 5.68
N PHE A 149 -7.11 -19.61 5.68
CA PHE A 149 -7.14 -18.81 6.90
C PHE A 149 -8.57 -18.33 7.19
N PRO A 150 -9.02 -18.40 8.45
CA PRO A 150 -10.29 -17.81 8.82
C PRO A 150 -10.22 -16.29 8.65
N GLU A 151 -11.25 -15.72 8.05
CA GLU A 151 -11.37 -14.26 7.95
C GLU A 151 -11.62 -13.67 9.34
N ARG A 152 -10.79 -12.70 9.72
CA ARG A 152 -10.96 -11.98 10.99
C ARG A 152 -11.90 -10.81 10.76
N PRO A 153 -12.96 -10.63 11.58
CA PRO A 153 -13.85 -9.49 11.44
C PRO A 153 -13.05 -8.18 11.61
N PRO A 154 -13.36 -7.14 10.82
CA PRO A 154 -12.68 -5.86 10.94
C PRO A 154 -12.92 -5.24 12.32
N SER A 155 -11.84 -4.86 13.00
CA SER A 155 -11.91 -4.07 14.22
C SER A 155 -11.95 -2.57 13.91
N ARG A 156 -12.73 -1.81 14.68
CA ARG A 156 -12.79 -0.34 14.56
C ARG A 156 -11.66 0.29 15.37
N ILE A 157 -11.03 1.31 14.80
CA ILE A 157 -10.06 2.14 15.52
C ILE A 157 -10.87 3.10 16.41
N PRO A 158 -10.57 3.19 17.73
CA PRO A 158 -11.30 4.07 18.64
C PRO A 158 -10.80 5.53 18.52
N LEU A 159 -11.02 6.13 17.35
CA LEU A 159 -10.94 7.59 17.18
C LEU A 159 -12.34 8.17 17.43
N PRO A 160 -12.45 9.27 18.19
CA PRO A 160 -13.74 9.87 18.58
C PRO A 160 -14.53 10.41 17.39
#